data_AF-A0AAD4Q803-F1
#
_entry.id   AF-A0AAD4Q803-F1
#
_cell.length_a   1.000
_cell.length_b   1.000
_cell.length_c   1.000
_cell.angle_alpha   90.00
_cell.angle_beta   90.00
_cell.angle_gamma   90.00
#
_symmetry.space_group_name_H-M   'P 1'
#
loop_
_entity.id
_entity.type
_entity.pdbx_description
1 polymer ?
#
loop_
_entity_poly.entity_id
_entity_poly.type
_entity_poly.pdbx_seq_one_letter_code
_entity_poly.pdbx_strand_id
1 'polypeptide(L)'
;MSNSSVFPPEVVALLPLAIKEQPVIDAERYMSAVGFSVLVYDFLLTFGDEVRYIWRRPVTNIKVLYLFLRYGVTVAQVVYFQAISGLTTSHISHSFCVGSLIVLALVGSMSLILANYIMIIRVYTLWDHRKWMLRTLYIGYSLSVCSTIAFVATSIVQLAPHVVHDPFIFHMCLITGRSPYWIGIWLSQALFDVFLFVLTITNAASRPRRANVKIITDLRRDGLVFYLGLFVGRFLNVALSIPTDRQYYLIAVSFVLSLSTVMVTRLVLRVERLLVTRGSGRDLQVPNWMYNSYELQSAD
;
A
#
# COMPACT_ATOMS: atom_id res chain seq x y z
N MET A 1 10.78 16.90 -54.22
CA MET A 1 9.88 16.36 -53.18
C MET A 1 10.73 15.56 -52.20
N SER A 2 11.38 16.23 -51.24
CA SER A 2 12.08 15.53 -50.16
C SER A 2 11.07 15.23 -49.06
N ASN A 3 10.72 13.97 -48.89
CA ASN A 3 10.11 13.50 -47.65
C ASN A 3 11.15 13.65 -46.54
N SER A 4 11.22 14.83 -45.93
CA SER A 4 11.82 14.99 -44.61
C SER A 4 10.87 14.30 -43.64
N SER A 5 11.15 13.04 -43.32
CA SER A 5 10.55 12.38 -42.18
C SER A 5 10.74 13.29 -40.96
N VAL A 6 9.64 13.79 -40.42
CA VAL A 6 9.60 14.69 -39.24
C VAL A 6 10.25 14.05 -38.01
N PHE A 7 10.45 12.72 -38.04
CA PHE A 7 11.04 11.95 -36.97
C PHE A 7 12.44 11.43 -37.35
N PRO A 8 13.39 11.42 -36.39
CA PRO A 8 14.69 10.77 -36.57
C PRO A 8 14.52 9.31 -36.99
N PRO A 9 15.40 8.76 -37.85
CA PRO A 9 15.29 7.38 -38.34
C PRO A 9 15.29 6.34 -37.21
N GLU A 10 15.93 6.63 -36.08
CA GLU A 10 15.93 5.80 -34.87
C GLU A 10 14.52 5.66 -34.25
N VAL A 11 13.71 6.73 -34.29
CA VAL A 11 12.34 6.73 -33.75
C VAL A 11 11.41 5.91 -34.65
N VAL A 12 11.60 5.98 -35.97
CA VAL A 12 10.81 5.21 -36.94
C VAL A 12 11.03 3.70 -36.78
N ALA A 13 12.25 3.28 -36.45
CA ALA A 13 12.58 1.87 -36.20
C ALA A 13 11.94 1.32 -34.91
N LEU A 14 11.69 2.17 -33.90
CA LEU A 14 11.11 1.78 -32.62
C LEU A 14 9.58 1.82 -32.61
N LEU A 15 8.96 2.46 -33.60
CA LEU A 15 7.51 2.65 -33.67
C LEU A 15 6.68 1.36 -33.58
N PRO A 16 7.03 0.24 -34.25
CA PRO A 16 6.25 -1.00 -34.15
C PRO A 16 6.26 -1.60 -32.75
N LEU A 17 7.39 -1.48 -32.03
CA LEU A 17 7.53 -1.94 -30.65
C LEU A 17 6.73 -1.03 -29.71
N ALA A 18 6.80 0.28 -29.91
CA ALA A 18 6.03 1.25 -29.13
C ALA A 18 4.52 1.02 -29.26
N ILE A 19 4.01 0.76 -30.47
CA ILE A 19 2.60 0.46 -30.72
C ILE A 19 2.15 -0.80 -29.96
N LYS A 20 3.02 -1.81 -29.84
CA LYS A 20 2.72 -3.05 -29.11
C LYS A 20 2.62 -2.82 -27.60
N GLU A 21 3.48 -1.98 -27.04
CA GLU A 21 3.55 -1.71 -25.58
C GLU A 21 2.55 -0.62 -25.13
N GLN A 22 2.06 0.21 -26.05
CA GLN A 22 1.11 1.30 -25.81
C GLN A 22 -0.06 0.95 -24.85
N PRO A 23 -0.85 -0.14 -25.03
CA PRO A 23 -1.99 -0.40 -24.17
C PRO A 23 -1.60 -0.67 -22.72
N VAL A 24 -0.41 -1.24 -22.49
CA VAL A 24 0.12 -1.55 -21.15
C VAL A 24 0.56 -0.26 -20.46
N ILE A 25 1.24 0.61 -21.20
CA ILE A 25 1.67 1.95 -20.74
C ILE A 25 0.47 2.80 -20.37
N ASP A 26 -0.54 2.84 -21.24
CA ASP A 26 -1.76 3.59 -20.98
C ASP A 26 -2.52 3.03 -19.76
N ALA A 27 -2.59 1.71 -19.62
CA ALA A 27 -3.18 1.09 -18.43
C ALA A 27 -2.44 1.49 -17.14
N GLU A 28 -1.11 1.52 -17.14
CA GLU A 28 -0.32 1.98 -15.98
C GLU A 28 -0.63 3.45 -15.65
N ARG A 29 -0.66 4.32 -16.66
CA ARG A 29 -0.99 5.75 -16.49
C ARG A 29 -2.37 5.96 -15.89
N TYR A 30 -3.39 5.33 -16.47
CA TYR A 30 -4.76 5.46 -15.99
C TYR A 30 -4.91 4.89 -14.58
N MET A 31 -4.34 3.73 -14.29
CA MET A 31 -4.41 3.14 -12.95
C MET A 31 -3.68 3.97 -11.90
N SER A 32 -2.54 4.57 -12.27
CA SER A 32 -1.85 5.54 -11.40
C SER A 32 -2.67 6.81 -11.18
N ALA A 33 -3.27 7.36 -12.24
CA ALA A 33 -4.17 8.51 -12.13
C ALA A 33 -5.38 8.23 -11.23
N VAL A 34 -5.99 7.04 -11.35
CA VAL A 34 -7.09 6.59 -10.50
C VAL A 34 -6.61 6.46 -9.05
N GLY A 35 -5.47 5.81 -8.81
CA GLY A 35 -4.89 5.67 -7.47
C GLY A 35 -4.64 7.02 -6.81
N PHE A 36 -3.98 7.92 -7.53
CA PHE A 36 -3.72 9.28 -7.07
C PHE A 36 -5.01 10.07 -6.79
N SER A 37 -5.99 9.99 -7.69
CA SER A 37 -7.29 10.66 -7.51
C SER A 37 -8.03 10.17 -6.27
N VAL A 38 -8.05 8.85 -6.03
CA VAL A 38 -8.65 8.25 -4.83
C VAL A 38 -7.95 8.75 -3.57
N LEU A 39 -6.62 8.85 -3.61
CA LEU A 39 -5.83 9.30 -2.47
C LEU A 39 -6.07 10.78 -2.15
N VAL A 40 -6.08 11.66 -3.16
CA VAL A 40 -6.39 13.09 -3.00
C VAL A 40 -7.82 13.28 -2.51
N TYR A 41 -8.77 12.55 -3.09
CA TYR A 41 -10.18 12.60 -2.69
C TYR A 41 -10.36 12.20 -1.22
N ASP A 42 -9.72 11.09 -0.80
CA ASP A 42 -9.71 10.68 0.60
C ASP A 42 -9.09 11.73 1.51
N PHE A 43 -7.98 12.32 1.07
CA PHE A 43 -7.28 13.36 1.81
C PHE A 43 -8.20 14.53 2.11
N LEU A 44 -8.90 15.05 1.10
CA LEU A 44 -9.83 16.18 1.23
C LEU A 44 -11.01 15.85 2.15
N LEU A 45 -11.62 14.67 1.98
CA LEU A 45 -12.77 14.26 2.79
C LEU A 45 -12.46 14.13 4.28
N THR A 46 -11.27 13.63 4.60
CA THR A 46 -10.90 13.27 5.98
C THR A 46 -10.06 14.35 6.67
N PHE A 47 -9.72 15.43 5.98
CA PHE A 47 -8.88 16.51 6.54
C PHE A 47 -9.51 17.16 7.79
N GLY A 48 -10.84 17.39 7.79
CA GLY A 48 -11.52 17.97 8.96
C GLY A 48 -11.42 17.07 10.20
N ASP A 49 -11.62 15.76 10.01
CA ASP A 49 -11.46 14.77 11.07
C ASP A 49 -9.99 14.65 11.50
N GLU A 50 -9.04 14.72 10.57
CA GLU A 50 -7.60 14.70 10.84
C GLU A 50 -7.18 15.87 11.75
N VAL A 51 -7.60 17.09 11.42
CA VAL A 51 -7.31 18.28 12.25
C VAL A 51 -7.87 18.11 13.66
N ARG A 52 -9.09 17.58 13.77
CA ARG A 52 -9.77 17.40 15.06
C ARG A 52 -9.15 16.30 15.92
N TYR A 53 -8.83 15.15 15.33
CA TYR A 53 -8.48 13.93 16.07
C TYR A 53 -6.98 13.63 16.12
N ILE A 54 -6.19 14.14 15.19
CA ILE A 54 -4.74 13.89 15.11
C ILE A 54 -3.95 15.15 15.47
N TRP A 55 -4.20 16.27 14.78
CA TRP A 55 -3.38 17.47 14.95
C TRP A 55 -3.50 18.10 16.35
N ARG A 56 -4.71 18.19 16.89
CA ARG A 56 -4.98 18.75 18.23
C ARG A 56 -4.54 17.87 19.40
N ARG A 57 -4.17 16.61 19.15
CA ARG A 57 -3.68 15.69 20.18
C ARG A 57 -2.17 15.87 20.43
N PRO A 58 -1.67 15.56 21.64
CA PRO A 58 -0.23 15.51 21.89
C PRO A 58 0.47 14.54 20.94
N VAL A 59 1.78 14.70 20.78
CA VAL A 59 2.58 13.83 19.91
C VAL A 59 2.62 12.42 20.51
N THR A 60 2.09 11.45 19.78
CA THR A 60 2.14 10.02 20.11
C THR A 60 2.76 9.24 18.95
N ASN A 61 3.23 8.02 19.20
CA ASN A 61 3.77 7.14 18.16
C ASN A 61 2.75 6.94 17.01
N ILE A 62 1.46 6.79 17.36
CA ILE A 62 0.37 6.66 16.38
C ILE A 62 0.25 7.91 15.51
N LYS A 63 0.34 9.11 16.09
CA LYS A 63 0.30 10.38 15.35
C LYS A 63 1.46 10.47 14.36
N VAL A 64 2.68 10.19 14.80
CA VAL A 64 3.87 10.22 13.91
C VAL A 64 3.70 9.23 12.77
N LEU A 65 3.29 8.01 13.09
CA LEU A 65 3.13 6.93 12.14
C LEU A 65 2.01 7.21 11.12
N TYR A 66 0.89 7.74 11.58
CA TYR A 66 -0.23 8.17 10.75
C TYR A 66 0.18 9.29 9.78
N LEU A 67 0.89 10.32 10.29
CA LEU A 67 1.36 11.44 9.46
C LEU A 67 2.39 10.96 8.43
N PHE A 68 3.33 10.10 8.84
CA PHE A 68 4.29 9.49 7.92
C PHE A 68 3.59 8.70 6.82
N LEU A 69 2.65 7.82 7.16
CA LEU A 69 1.88 7.07 6.16
C LEU A 69 1.13 7.99 5.21
N ARG A 70 0.36 8.92 5.77
CA ARG A 70 -0.55 9.74 4.97
C ARG A 70 0.23 10.66 4.06
N TYR A 71 1.10 11.49 4.61
CA TYR A 71 1.85 12.47 3.83
C TYR A 71 2.98 11.82 3.04
N GLY A 72 3.69 10.85 3.61
CA GLY A 72 4.77 10.14 2.94
C GLY A 72 4.29 9.38 1.71
N VAL A 73 3.22 8.58 1.83
CA VAL A 73 2.67 7.87 0.65
C VAL A 73 2.09 8.86 -0.35
N THR A 74 1.42 9.93 0.09
CA THR A 74 0.91 10.97 -0.83
C THR A 74 2.05 11.57 -1.65
N VAL A 75 3.14 11.99 -1.01
CA VAL A 75 4.31 12.56 -1.69
C VAL A 75 4.95 11.54 -2.63
N ALA A 76 5.13 10.29 -2.18
CA ALA A 76 5.68 9.23 -3.03
C ALA A 76 4.81 8.98 -4.28
N GLN A 77 3.48 9.01 -4.15
CA GLN A 77 2.55 8.87 -5.27
C GLN A 77 2.60 10.08 -6.20
N VAL A 78 2.72 11.31 -5.68
CA VAL A 78 2.89 12.51 -6.51
C VAL A 78 4.16 12.41 -7.34
N VAL A 79 5.29 12.07 -6.71
CA VAL A 79 6.58 11.94 -7.37
C VAL A 79 6.54 10.84 -8.43
N TYR A 80 5.93 9.69 -8.11
CA TYR A 80 5.76 8.61 -9.08
C TYR A 80 4.83 8.99 -10.23
N PHE A 81 3.68 9.62 -9.94
CA PHE A 81 2.74 10.08 -10.96
C PHE A 81 3.39 11.09 -11.92
N GLN A 82 4.22 12.00 -11.40
CA GLN A 82 5.02 12.92 -12.24
C GLN A 82 6.00 12.17 -13.15
N ALA A 83 6.58 11.05 -12.67
CA ALA A 83 7.50 10.23 -13.44
C ALA A 83 6.82 9.46 -14.59
N ILE A 84 5.56 9.06 -14.43
CA ILE A 84 4.88 8.17 -15.39
C ILE A 84 3.77 8.80 -16.24
N SER A 85 3.23 9.95 -15.82
CA SER A 85 2.03 10.55 -16.44
C SER A 85 2.24 11.10 -17.86
N GLY A 86 3.48 11.40 -18.26
CA GLY A 86 3.75 12.08 -19.55
C GLY A 86 3.34 13.56 -19.57
N LEU A 87 2.88 14.12 -18.44
CA LEU A 87 2.41 15.51 -18.34
C LEU A 87 3.56 16.50 -18.10
N THR A 88 4.73 16.00 -17.71
CA THR A 88 5.89 16.83 -17.40
C THR A 88 6.64 17.15 -18.69
N THR A 89 6.68 18.43 -19.08
CA THR A 89 7.38 18.92 -20.27
C THR A 89 8.84 19.31 -20.02
N SER A 90 9.28 19.31 -18.75
CA SER A 90 10.67 19.56 -18.38
C SER A 90 11.53 18.31 -18.57
N HIS A 91 12.83 18.50 -18.85
CA HIS A 91 13.79 17.41 -18.91
C HIS A 91 13.87 16.69 -17.56
N ILE A 92 13.22 15.53 -17.46
CA ILE A 92 13.36 14.62 -16.32
C ILE A 92 14.74 13.96 -16.40
N SER A 93 15.51 14.04 -15.32
CA SER A 93 16.80 13.36 -15.20
C SER A 93 16.61 11.86 -14.99
N HIS A 94 17.54 11.05 -15.51
CA HIS A 94 17.62 9.62 -15.22
C HIS A 94 17.65 9.34 -13.70
N SER A 95 18.36 10.16 -12.92
CA SER A 95 18.40 10.05 -11.46
C SER A 95 17.04 10.25 -10.80
N PHE A 96 16.17 11.08 -11.37
CA PHE A 96 14.81 11.28 -10.89
C PHE A 96 13.95 10.03 -11.12
N CYS A 97 14.05 9.39 -12.29
CA CYS A 97 13.32 8.16 -12.57
C CYS A 97 13.68 7.05 -11.58
N VAL A 98 14.98 6.78 -11.39
CA VAL A 98 15.45 5.79 -10.43
C VAL A 98 15.01 6.15 -9.00
N GLY A 99 15.18 7.42 -8.62
CA GLY A 99 14.79 7.91 -7.30
C GLY A 99 13.28 7.75 -7.02
N SER A 100 12.43 8.10 -7.99
CA SER A 100 10.97 8.00 -7.87
C SER A 100 10.51 6.57 -7.60
N LEU A 101 11.10 5.59 -8.30
CA LEU A 101 10.81 4.17 -8.12
C LEU A 101 11.28 3.66 -6.76
N ILE A 102 12.50 4.03 -6.33
CA ILE A 102 13.03 3.65 -5.02
C ILE A 102 12.16 4.24 -3.91
N VAL A 103 11.80 5.52 -3.99
CA VAL A 103 10.93 6.19 -3.02
C VAL A 103 9.57 5.49 -2.94
N LEU A 104 8.94 5.20 -4.08
CA LEU A 104 7.67 4.46 -4.11
C LEU A 104 7.81 3.08 -3.46
N ALA A 105 8.87 2.33 -3.81
CA ALA A 105 9.10 0.99 -3.29
C ALA A 105 9.31 0.99 -1.76
N LEU A 106 10.14 1.90 -1.24
CA LEU A 106 10.43 1.99 0.19
C LEU A 106 9.21 2.46 0.99
N VAL A 107 8.61 3.59 0.59
CA VAL A 107 7.43 4.15 1.29
C VAL A 107 6.24 3.20 1.18
N GLY A 108 6.04 2.59 0.01
CA GLY A 108 5.00 1.58 -0.20
C GLY A 108 5.19 0.35 0.68
N SER A 109 6.42 -0.16 0.78
CA SER A 109 6.73 -1.30 1.65
C SER A 109 6.46 -0.99 3.12
N MET A 110 6.86 0.20 3.59
CA MET A 110 6.55 0.66 4.95
C MET A 110 5.04 0.72 5.21
N SER A 111 4.26 1.18 4.23
CA SER A 111 2.79 1.19 4.31
C SER A 111 2.20 -0.22 4.43
N LEU A 112 2.72 -1.19 3.67
CA LEU A 112 2.25 -2.58 3.72
C LEU A 112 2.59 -3.27 5.05
N ILE A 113 3.82 -3.06 5.54
CA ILE A 113 4.30 -3.59 6.83
C ILE A 113 3.37 -3.11 7.95
N LEU A 114 3.04 -1.83 7.95
CA LEU A 114 2.13 -1.27 8.95
C LEU A 114 0.69 -1.75 8.79
N ALA A 115 0.18 -1.90 7.56
CA ALA A 115 -1.13 -2.49 7.33
C ALA A 115 -1.22 -3.89 7.97
N ASN A 116 -0.19 -4.72 7.77
CA ASN A 116 -0.09 -6.05 8.37
C ASN A 116 -0.01 -6.00 9.90
N TYR A 117 0.70 -5.02 10.47
CA TYR A 117 0.76 -4.85 11.91
C TYR A 117 -0.62 -4.55 12.52
N ILE A 118 -1.40 -3.67 11.89
CA ILE A 118 -2.78 -3.38 12.32
C ILE A 118 -3.66 -4.62 12.19
N MET A 119 -3.46 -5.41 11.14
CA MET A 119 -4.14 -6.68 10.95
C MET A 119 -3.86 -7.67 12.08
N ILE A 120 -2.63 -7.75 12.58
CA ILE A 120 -2.24 -8.58 13.72
C ILE A 120 -2.97 -8.17 14.99
N ILE A 121 -3.02 -6.87 15.31
CA ILE A 121 -3.73 -6.37 16.50
C ILE A 121 -5.20 -6.83 16.46
N ARG A 122 -5.84 -6.72 15.29
CA ARG A 122 -7.22 -7.13 15.09
C ARG A 122 -7.44 -8.64 15.25
N VAL A 123 -6.54 -9.48 14.72
CA VAL A 123 -6.64 -10.93 14.93
C VAL A 123 -6.36 -11.28 16.39
N TYR A 124 -5.36 -10.66 17.01
CA TYR A 124 -5.02 -10.92 18.42
C TYR A 124 -6.18 -10.60 19.38
N THR A 125 -6.86 -9.49 19.14
CA THR A 125 -8.06 -9.09 19.91
C THR A 125 -9.22 -10.04 19.67
N LEU A 126 -9.40 -10.50 18.43
CA LEU A 126 -10.40 -11.49 18.05
C LEU A 126 -10.19 -12.85 18.76
N TRP A 127 -8.96 -13.17 19.15
CA TRP A 127 -8.58 -14.39 19.88
C TRP A 127 -8.47 -14.20 21.41
N ASP A 128 -9.13 -13.17 21.96
CA ASP A 128 -9.14 -12.84 23.41
C ASP A 128 -7.75 -12.75 24.04
N HIS A 129 -6.77 -12.17 23.33
CA HIS A 129 -5.45 -11.86 23.89
C HIS A 129 -4.66 -13.09 24.38
N ARG A 130 -4.89 -14.27 23.78
CA ARG A 130 -4.15 -15.48 24.12
C ARG A 130 -2.68 -15.36 23.71
N LYS A 131 -1.76 -15.43 24.68
CA LYS A 131 -0.31 -15.27 24.46
C LYS A 131 0.29 -16.22 23.40
N TRP A 132 -0.22 -17.45 23.30
CA TRP A 132 0.24 -18.39 22.27
C TRP A 132 -0.06 -17.87 20.86
N MET A 133 -1.23 -17.25 20.65
CA MET A 133 -1.63 -16.70 19.36
C MET A 133 -0.76 -15.51 18.99
N LEU A 134 -0.40 -14.67 19.97
CA LEU A 134 0.53 -13.56 19.75
C LEU A 134 1.88 -14.04 19.21
N ARG A 135 2.45 -15.11 19.80
CA ARG A 135 3.71 -15.70 19.33
C ARG A 135 3.58 -16.19 17.89
N THR A 136 2.51 -16.91 17.56
CA THR A 136 2.25 -17.40 16.20
C THR A 136 2.07 -16.27 15.19
N LEU A 137 1.37 -15.19 15.55
CA LEU A 137 1.20 -14.01 14.71
C LEU A 137 2.52 -13.28 14.45
N TYR A 138 3.34 -13.07 15.48
CA TYR A 138 4.65 -12.43 15.31
C TYR A 138 5.62 -13.26 14.48
N ILE A 139 5.65 -14.59 14.64
CA ILE A 139 6.49 -15.46 13.80
C ILE A 139 6.11 -15.31 12.33
N GLY A 140 4.81 -15.39 12.00
CA GLY A 140 4.33 -15.22 10.63
C GLY A 140 4.61 -13.82 10.07
N TYR A 141 4.46 -12.79 10.91
CA TYR A 141 4.75 -11.41 10.55
C TYR A 141 6.23 -11.18 10.26
N SER A 142 7.12 -11.63 11.15
CA SER A 142 8.56 -11.52 10.95
C SER A 142 9.01 -12.21 9.67
N LEU A 143 8.47 -13.41 9.38
CA LEU A 143 8.76 -14.11 8.12
C LEU A 143 8.30 -13.31 6.90
N SER A 144 7.09 -12.75 6.93
CA SER A 144 6.56 -11.93 5.83
C SER A 144 7.38 -10.66 5.61
N VAL A 145 7.72 -9.94 6.70
CA VAL A 145 8.51 -8.69 6.65
C VAL A 145 9.93 -8.97 6.14
N CYS A 146 10.63 -9.96 6.68
CA CYS A 146 11.99 -10.31 6.24
C CYS A 146 12.01 -10.71 4.75
N SER A 147 11.03 -11.52 4.31
CA SER A 147 10.90 -11.90 2.90
C SER A 147 10.67 -10.68 2.02
N THR A 148 9.78 -9.77 2.43
CA THR A 148 9.46 -8.54 1.69
C THR A 148 10.67 -7.64 1.55
N ILE A 149 11.41 -7.39 2.64
CA ILE A 149 12.62 -6.57 2.61
C ILE A 149 13.66 -7.18 1.67
N ALA A 150 13.86 -8.50 1.72
CA ALA A 150 14.79 -9.20 0.83
C ALA A 150 14.38 -9.07 -0.65
N PHE A 151 13.10 -9.29 -0.97
CA PHE A 151 12.60 -9.16 -2.34
C PHE A 151 12.64 -7.72 -2.85
N VAL A 152 12.35 -6.72 -2.01
CA VAL A 152 12.45 -5.30 -2.37
C VAL A 152 13.90 -4.91 -2.64
N ALA A 153 14.82 -5.26 -1.73
CA ALA A 153 16.24 -4.93 -1.89
C ALA A 153 16.83 -5.54 -3.17
N THR A 154 16.57 -6.83 -3.40
CA THR A 154 17.05 -7.53 -4.61
C THR A 154 16.40 -6.98 -5.89
N SER A 155 15.10 -6.65 -5.85
CA SER A 155 14.40 -6.05 -6.99
C SER A 155 14.97 -4.67 -7.34
N ILE A 156 15.22 -3.82 -6.34
CA ILE A 156 15.79 -2.48 -6.56
C ILE A 156 17.17 -2.58 -7.22
N VAL A 157 18.05 -3.44 -6.71
CA VAL A 157 19.41 -3.63 -7.25
C VAL A 157 19.37 -4.09 -8.71
N GLN A 158 18.42 -4.97 -9.07
CA GLN A 158 18.30 -5.47 -10.43
C GLN A 158 17.58 -4.50 -11.38
N LEU A 159 16.59 -3.74 -10.90
CA LEU A 159 15.76 -2.88 -11.75
C LEU A 159 16.41 -1.52 -11.98
N ALA A 160 17.14 -0.96 -11.01
CA ALA A 160 17.69 0.39 -11.08
C ALA A 160 18.54 0.66 -12.34
N PRO A 161 19.41 -0.26 -12.82
CA PRO A 161 20.18 -0.05 -14.06
C PRO A 161 19.33 -0.09 -15.34
N HIS A 162 18.09 -0.55 -15.25
CA HIS A 162 17.17 -0.72 -16.37
C HIS A 162 16.02 0.29 -16.36
N VAL A 163 16.11 1.33 -15.51
CA VAL A 163 15.16 2.45 -15.55
C VAL A 163 15.70 3.48 -16.54
N VAL A 164 14.90 3.85 -17.53
CA VAL A 164 15.29 4.86 -18.52
C VAL A 164 14.19 5.90 -18.67
N HIS A 165 14.57 7.14 -18.96
CA HIS A 165 13.62 8.18 -19.33
C HIS A 165 13.44 8.17 -20.85
N ASP A 166 12.20 8.06 -21.34
CA ASP A 166 11.89 8.22 -22.76
C ASP A 166 11.37 9.64 -23.03
N PRO A 167 12.15 10.50 -23.71
CA PRO A 167 11.76 11.88 -23.97
C PRO A 167 10.99 12.07 -25.28
N PHE A 168 10.74 11.03 -26.09
CA PHE A 168 10.24 11.21 -27.46
C PHE A 168 8.84 10.65 -27.72
N ILE A 169 8.49 9.48 -27.17
CA ILE A 169 7.24 8.80 -27.50
C ILE A 169 6.25 8.96 -26.33
N PHE A 170 6.71 8.62 -25.14
CA PHE A 170 5.91 8.53 -23.95
C PHE A 170 6.16 9.71 -22.98
N HIS A 171 7.31 10.38 -23.02
CA HIS A 171 7.67 11.45 -22.08
C HIS A 171 7.61 10.98 -20.61
N MET A 172 8.07 9.76 -20.33
CA MET A 172 7.96 9.14 -19.02
C MET A 172 9.16 8.27 -18.66
N CYS A 173 9.25 7.90 -17.39
CA CYS A 173 10.17 6.90 -16.89
C CYS A 173 9.65 5.50 -17.21
N LEU A 174 10.42 4.71 -17.96
CA LEU A 174 10.14 3.33 -18.35
C LEU A 174 11.11 2.39 -17.66
N ILE A 175 10.65 1.18 -17.35
CA ILE A 175 11.53 0.10 -16.92
C ILE A 175 11.69 -0.88 -18.09
N THR A 176 12.92 -1.04 -18.58
CA THR A 176 13.22 -1.91 -19.73
C THR A 176 13.66 -3.32 -19.33
N GLY A 177 13.92 -3.52 -18.04
CA GLY A 177 14.36 -4.79 -17.44
C GLY A 177 13.28 -5.42 -16.57
N ARG A 178 13.52 -6.66 -16.13
CA ARG A 178 12.61 -7.41 -15.27
C ARG A 178 13.41 -8.02 -14.12
N SER A 179 12.87 -7.94 -12.91
CA SER A 179 13.37 -8.74 -11.79
C SER A 179 12.44 -9.93 -11.52
N PRO A 180 12.95 -11.18 -11.50
CA PRO A 180 12.15 -12.33 -11.08
C PRO A 180 11.73 -12.25 -9.60
N TYR A 181 12.36 -11.38 -8.81
CA TYR A 181 12.07 -11.22 -7.38
C TYR A 181 10.87 -10.31 -7.10
N TRP A 182 10.41 -9.53 -8.09
CA TRP A 182 9.30 -8.59 -7.92
C TRP A 182 8.00 -9.27 -7.47
N ILE A 183 7.68 -10.44 -8.04
CA ILE A 183 6.51 -11.22 -7.66
C ILE A 183 6.54 -11.66 -6.19
N GLY A 184 7.75 -11.88 -5.64
CA GLY A 184 7.96 -12.27 -4.25
C GLY A 184 7.50 -11.22 -3.25
N ILE A 185 7.58 -9.93 -3.61
CA ILE A 185 7.10 -8.81 -2.79
C ILE A 185 5.61 -8.99 -2.49
N TRP A 186 4.81 -9.18 -3.54
CA TRP A 186 3.35 -9.29 -3.41
C TRP A 186 2.91 -10.66 -2.91
N LEU A 187 3.61 -11.73 -3.33
CA LEU A 187 3.29 -13.09 -2.93
C LEU A 187 3.49 -13.31 -1.43
N SER A 188 4.61 -12.84 -0.86
CA SER A 188 4.89 -12.97 0.57
C SER A 188 3.86 -12.23 1.45
N GLN A 189 3.31 -11.13 0.94
CA GLN A 189 2.25 -10.35 1.58
C GLN A 189 0.89 -11.06 1.47
N ALA A 190 0.53 -11.54 0.28
CA ALA A 190 -0.71 -12.26 0.04
C ALA A 190 -0.79 -13.57 0.85
N LEU A 191 0.32 -14.31 0.99
CA LEU A 191 0.38 -15.51 1.83
C LEU A 191 0.12 -15.19 3.31
N PHE A 192 0.65 -14.07 3.80
CA PHE A 192 0.38 -13.62 5.16
C PHE A 192 -1.08 -13.22 5.35
N ASP A 193 -1.72 -12.60 4.36
CA ASP A 193 -3.15 -12.29 4.40
C ASP A 193 -4.00 -13.55 4.46
N VAL A 194 -3.68 -14.57 3.65
CA VAL A 194 -4.37 -15.86 3.68
C VAL A 194 -4.25 -16.49 5.07
N PHE A 195 -3.05 -16.47 5.65
CA PHE A 195 -2.83 -16.95 7.01
C PHE A 195 -3.73 -16.22 8.04
N LEU A 196 -3.77 -14.89 8.01
CA LEU A 196 -4.63 -14.11 8.92
C LEU A 196 -6.12 -14.32 8.66
N PHE A 197 -6.51 -14.47 7.41
CA PHE A 197 -7.90 -14.74 7.02
C PHE A 197 -8.37 -16.10 7.53
N VAL A 198 -7.55 -17.15 7.40
CA VAL A 198 -7.84 -18.49 7.94
C VAL A 198 -7.97 -18.46 9.47
N LEU A 199 -7.09 -17.75 10.18
CA LEU A 199 -7.20 -17.58 11.64
C LEU A 199 -8.48 -16.85 12.03
N THR A 200 -8.88 -15.84 11.26
CA THR A 200 -10.09 -15.05 11.49
C THR A 200 -11.34 -15.91 11.31
N ILE A 201 -11.41 -16.71 10.24
CA ILE A 201 -12.53 -17.63 9.98
C ILE A 201 -12.60 -18.72 11.06
N THR A 202 -11.47 -19.33 11.42
CA THR A 202 -11.43 -20.39 12.43
C THR A 202 -11.96 -19.89 13.78
N ASN A 203 -11.61 -18.66 14.18
CA ASN A 203 -12.19 -18.06 15.39
C ASN A 203 -13.68 -17.74 15.23
N ALA A 204 -14.11 -17.28 14.05
CA ALA A 204 -15.52 -17.01 13.79
C ALA A 204 -16.38 -18.28 13.83
N ALA A 205 -15.86 -19.41 13.38
CA ALA A 205 -16.53 -20.71 13.38
C ALA A 205 -16.59 -21.36 14.77
N SER A 206 -15.55 -21.19 15.59
CA SER A 206 -15.44 -21.82 16.91
C SER A 206 -16.21 -21.12 18.04
N ARG A 207 -16.66 -19.87 17.86
CA ARG A 207 -17.42 -19.13 18.88
C ARG A 207 -18.93 -19.16 18.65
N PRO A 208 -19.74 -19.72 19.56
CA PRO A 208 -21.20 -19.68 19.44
C PRO A 208 -21.72 -18.24 19.51
N ARG A 209 -22.61 -17.86 18.58
CA ARG A 209 -23.25 -16.53 18.49
C ARG A 209 -24.02 -16.21 19.77
N ARG A 210 -23.42 -15.50 20.74
CA ARG A 210 -24.16 -14.90 21.86
C ARG A 210 -24.76 -13.56 21.45
N ALA A 211 -26.04 -13.36 21.80
CA ALA A 211 -27.02 -12.41 21.25
C ALA A 211 -26.75 -10.89 21.44
N ASN A 212 -25.65 -10.43 22.03
CA ASN A 212 -25.36 -8.99 22.20
C ASN A 212 -24.56 -8.38 21.02
N VAL A 213 -24.89 -8.80 19.81
CA VAL A 213 -23.92 -8.93 18.71
C VAL A 213 -23.78 -7.72 17.79
N LYS A 214 -24.63 -6.69 17.84
CA LYS A 214 -24.69 -5.70 16.73
C LYS A 214 -23.35 -4.96 16.50
N ILE A 215 -22.78 -4.36 17.55
CA ILE A 215 -21.51 -3.61 17.46
C ILE A 215 -20.31 -4.50 17.11
N ILE A 216 -20.23 -5.70 17.70
CA ILE A 216 -19.14 -6.66 17.45
C ILE A 216 -19.26 -7.28 16.05
N THR A 217 -20.49 -7.49 15.57
CA THR A 217 -20.76 -8.04 14.23
C THR A 217 -20.46 -7.00 13.16
N ASP A 218 -20.84 -5.75 13.37
CA ASP A 218 -20.54 -4.65 12.45
C ASP A 218 -19.02 -4.43 12.36
N LEU A 219 -18.32 -4.43 13.50
CA LEU A 219 -16.86 -4.29 13.53
C LEU A 219 -16.15 -5.50 12.89
N ARG A 220 -16.67 -6.72 13.06
CA ARG A 220 -16.14 -7.93 12.41
C ARG A 220 -16.37 -7.90 10.90
N ARG A 221 -17.53 -7.44 10.45
CA ARG A 221 -17.88 -7.31 9.03
C ARG A 221 -17.00 -6.27 8.34
N ASP A 222 -16.83 -5.11 8.96
CA ASP A 222 -15.92 -4.06 8.48
C ASP A 222 -14.46 -4.53 8.48
N GLY A 223 -14.08 -5.34 9.47
CA GLY A 223 -12.78 -6.00 9.51
C GLY A 223 -12.54 -6.93 8.33
N LEU A 224 -13.50 -7.81 8.03
CA LEU A 224 -13.41 -8.76 6.91
C LEU A 224 -13.35 -8.09 5.54
N VAL A 225 -14.12 -7.03 5.32
CA VAL A 225 -14.05 -6.26 4.07
C VAL A 225 -12.65 -5.64 3.90
N PHE A 226 -12.07 -5.14 4.99
CA PHE A 226 -10.71 -4.62 4.97
C PHE A 226 -9.68 -5.69 4.60
N TYR A 227 -9.76 -6.88 5.21
CA TYR A 227 -8.87 -8.01 4.90
C TYR A 227 -8.99 -8.45 3.44
N LEU A 228 -10.23 -8.60 2.95
CA LEU A 228 -10.49 -9.04 1.59
C LEU A 228 -9.99 -8.02 0.56
N GLY A 229 -10.20 -6.72 0.80
CA GLY A 229 -9.73 -5.67 -0.10
C GLY A 229 -8.20 -5.65 -0.26
N LEU A 230 -7.46 -5.78 0.85
CA LEU A 230 -5.99 -5.87 0.80
C LEU A 230 -5.53 -7.13 0.08
N PHE A 231 -6.12 -8.28 0.40
CA PHE A 231 -5.79 -9.55 -0.24
C PHE A 231 -6.03 -9.50 -1.76
N VAL A 232 -7.18 -9.00 -2.19
CA VAL A 232 -7.52 -8.88 -3.63
C VAL A 232 -6.56 -7.95 -4.34
N GLY A 233 -6.22 -6.80 -3.75
CA GLY A 233 -5.23 -5.88 -4.32
C GLY A 233 -3.83 -6.48 -4.44
N ARG A 234 -3.39 -7.23 -3.42
CA ARG A 234 -2.08 -7.92 -3.45
C ARG A 234 -2.08 -9.06 -4.46
N PHE A 235 -3.15 -9.84 -4.51
CA PHE A 235 -3.33 -10.91 -5.50
C PHE A 235 -3.35 -10.35 -6.93
N LEU A 236 -3.98 -9.20 -7.16
CA LEU A 236 -3.94 -8.51 -8.45
C LEU A 236 -2.51 -8.20 -8.89
N ASN A 237 -1.67 -7.69 -7.98
CA ASN A 237 -0.25 -7.44 -8.29
C ASN A 237 0.54 -8.73 -8.55
N VAL A 238 0.25 -9.83 -7.84
CA VAL A 238 0.82 -11.15 -8.15
C VAL A 238 0.42 -11.59 -9.55
N ALA A 239 -0.88 -11.51 -9.88
CA ALA A 239 -1.41 -11.90 -11.18
C ALA A 239 -0.77 -11.10 -12.32
N LEU A 240 -0.63 -9.79 -12.15
CA LEU A 240 0.01 -8.90 -13.11
C LEU A 240 1.53 -9.08 -13.19
N SER A 241 2.16 -9.74 -12.20
CA SER A 241 3.58 -10.08 -12.23
C SER A 241 3.87 -11.39 -12.98
N ILE A 242 2.85 -12.19 -13.32
CA ILE A 242 3.02 -13.47 -14.03
C ILE A 242 3.34 -13.28 -15.53
N PRO A 243 2.59 -12.48 -16.31
CA PRO A 243 2.88 -12.26 -17.74
C PRO A 243 4.33 -11.85 -17.98
N THR A 244 4.89 -12.23 -19.13
CA THR A 244 6.30 -11.99 -19.49
C THR A 244 6.59 -10.55 -19.91
N ASP A 245 5.56 -9.79 -20.26
CA ASP A 245 5.67 -8.42 -20.75
C ASP A 245 6.20 -7.45 -19.68
N ARG A 246 6.96 -6.43 -20.10
CA ARG A 246 7.91 -5.72 -19.25
C ARG A 246 7.29 -4.70 -18.29
N GLN A 247 5.98 -4.44 -18.38
CA GLN A 247 5.34 -3.36 -17.62
C GLN A 247 4.05 -3.74 -16.90
N TYR A 248 3.53 -4.96 -17.12
CA TYR A 248 2.29 -5.39 -16.44
C TYR A 248 2.41 -5.32 -14.92
N TYR A 249 3.59 -5.63 -14.37
CA TYR A 249 3.82 -5.70 -12.93
C TYR A 249 3.75 -4.35 -12.19
N LEU A 250 3.67 -3.22 -12.92
CA LEU A 250 3.53 -1.87 -12.34
C LEU A 250 2.08 -1.35 -12.38
N ILE A 251 1.25 -1.87 -13.28
CA ILE A 251 -0.10 -1.33 -13.58
C ILE A 251 -0.92 -1.10 -12.31
N ALA A 252 -1.00 -2.09 -11.42
CA ALA A 252 -1.83 -2.00 -10.23
C ALA A 252 -1.09 -1.50 -8.98
N VAL A 253 0.22 -1.27 -9.05
CA VAL A 253 1.04 -0.98 -7.86
C VAL A 253 0.61 0.31 -7.21
N SER A 254 0.54 1.40 -7.99
CA SER A 254 0.11 2.71 -7.48
C SER A 254 -1.32 2.70 -6.97
N PHE A 255 -2.24 2.05 -7.69
CA PHE A 255 -3.64 1.92 -7.28
C PHE A 255 -3.78 1.15 -5.96
N VAL A 256 -3.15 -0.02 -5.86
CA VAL A 256 -3.24 -0.89 -4.68
C VAL A 256 -2.56 -0.25 -3.48
N LEU A 257 -1.42 0.44 -3.68
CA LEU A 257 -0.78 1.20 -2.62
C LEU A 257 -1.71 2.31 -2.11
N SER A 258 -2.30 3.10 -3.02
CA SER A 258 -3.23 4.18 -2.66
C SER A 258 -4.44 3.66 -1.88
N LEU A 259 -5.06 2.57 -2.36
CA LEU A 259 -6.18 1.93 -1.68
C LEU A 259 -5.79 1.41 -0.29
N SER A 260 -4.65 0.72 -0.19
CA SER A 260 -4.15 0.19 1.08
C SER A 260 -3.92 1.31 2.10
N THR A 261 -3.32 2.41 1.67
CA THR A 261 -3.09 3.58 2.53
C THR A 261 -4.40 4.21 2.98
N VAL A 262 -5.36 4.46 2.07
CA VAL A 262 -6.68 5.00 2.42
C VAL A 262 -7.40 4.11 3.45
N MET A 263 -7.34 2.80 3.24
CA MET A 263 -7.97 1.85 4.17
C MET A 263 -7.32 1.93 5.56
N VAL A 264 -5.99 1.99 5.63
CA VAL A 264 -5.24 2.09 6.89
C VAL A 264 -5.48 3.43 7.59
N THR A 265 -5.40 4.55 6.88
CA THR A 265 -5.57 5.90 7.45
C THR A 265 -7.00 6.09 7.96
N ARG A 266 -8.03 5.68 7.19
CA ARG A 266 -9.42 5.73 7.64
C ARG A 266 -9.68 4.88 8.87
N LEU A 267 -9.03 3.71 8.95
CA LEU A 267 -9.14 2.85 10.12
C LEU A 267 -8.54 3.53 11.36
N VAL A 268 -7.33 4.06 11.26
CA VAL A 268 -6.68 4.78 12.37
C VAL A 268 -7.54 5.98 12.80
N LEU A 269 -8.01 6.80 11.86
CA LEU A 269 -8.91 7.92 12.15
C LEU A 269 -10.20 7.48 12.85
N ARG A 270 -10.82 6.38 12.41
CA ARG A 270 -12.03 5.85 13.04
C ARG A 270 -11.76 5.42 14.48
N VAL A 271 -10.62 4.77 14.75
CA VAL A 271 -10.22 4.37 16.11
C VAL A 271 -10.03 5.62 16.99
N GLU A 272 -9.27 6.61 16.52
CA GLU A 272 -9.04 7.86 17.26
C GLU A 272 -10.35 8.61 17.54
N ARG A 273 -11.24 8.71 16.56
CA ARG A 273 -12.58 9.29 16.74
C ARG A 273 -13.38 8.59 17.83
N LEU A 274 -13.33 7.25 17.88
CA LEU A 274 -14.00 6.47 18.93
C LEU A 274 -13.39 6.70 20.30
N LEU A 275 -12.06 6.79 20.40
CA LEU A 275 -11.36 7.10 21.65
C LEU A 275 -11.74 8.50 22.17
N VAL A 276 -11.87 9.48 21.29
CA VAL A 276 -12.28 10.86 21.67
C VAL A 276 -13.73 10.91 22.12
N THR A 277 -14.64 10.30 21.36
CA THR A 277 -16.07 10.29 21.67
C THR A 277 -16.33 9.57 23.00
N ARG A 278 -15.58 8.49 23.26
CA ARG A 278 -15.66 7.74 24.54
C ARG A 278 -14.94 8.45 25.69
N GLY A 279 -13.81 9.13 25.45
CA GLY A 279 -13.15 9.94 26.49
C GLY A 279 -13.98 11.14 26.97
N SER A 280 -14.92 11.61 26.14
CA SER A 280 -15.86 12.69 26.49
C SER A 280 -17.12 12.20 27.23
N GLY A 281 -17.39 10.88 27.25
CA GLY A 281 -18.49 10.27 27.98
C GLY A 281 -17.96 9.29 29.02
N ARG A 282 -17.95 9.68 30.30
CA ARG A 282 -17.75 8.74 31.40
C ARG A 282 -18.77 7.59 31.26
N ASP A 283 -18.31 6.37 31.52
CA ASP A 283 -19.08 5.11 31.56
C ASP A 283 -19.22 4.32 30.25
N LEU A 284 -18.12 3.67 29.85
CA LEU A 284 -18.07 2.24 29.49
C LEU A 284 -16.60 1.86 29.25
N GLN A 285 -16.05 1.03 30.15
CA GLN A 285 -14.66 0.57 30.12
C GLN A 285 -14.26 0.03 28.74
N VAL A 286 -13.47 0.80 27.99
CA VAL A 286 -12.63 0.23 26.93
C VAL A 286 -11.58 -0.61 27.66
N PRO A 287 -11.44 -1.91 27.39
CA PRO A 287 -10.62 -2.74 28.25
C PRO A 287 -9.13 -2.36 28.06
N ASN A 288 -8.39 -2.29 29.17
CA ASN A 288 -7.01 -1.79 29.30
C ASN A 288 -5.99 -2.33 28.27
N TRP A 289 -6.30 -3.41 27.56
CA TRP A 289 -5.42 -4.00 26.55
C TRP A 289 -5.15 -3.09 25.35
N MET A 290 -6.04 -2.15 25.00
CA MET A 290 -5.81 -1.24 23.86
C MET A 290 -4.81 -0.13 24.23
N TYR A 291 -4.73 0.28 25.49
CA TYR A 291 -3.70 1.20 26.00
C TYR A 291 -2.38 0.48 26.25
N ASN A 292 -2.42 -0.71 26.88
CA ASN A 292 -1.22 -1.48 27.20
C ASN A 292 -0.42 -1.92 25.97
N SER A 293 -1.05 -2.16 24.81
CA SER A 293 -0.31 -2.45 23.57
C SER A 293 0.51 -1.28 23.04
N TYR A 294 0.15 -0.03 23.40
CA TYR A 294 0.92 1.16 23.02
C TYR A 294 1.95 1.55 24.09
N GLU A 295 1.67 1.34 25.37
CA GLU A 295 2.62 1.61 26.46
C GLU A 295 3.74 0.57 26.58
N LEU A 296 3.51 -0.69 26.19
CA LEU A 296 4.55 -1.73 26.13
C LEU A 296 5.62 -1.48 25.05
N GLN A 297 5.44 -0.48 24.17
CA GLN A 297 6.47 -0.02 23.23
C GLN A 297 7.25 1.21 23.73
N SER A 298 6.88 1.76 24.88
CA SER A 298 7.56 2.92 25.50
C SER A 298 8.24 2.60 26.83
N ALA A 299 8.24 1.33 27.24
CA ALA A 299 8.75 0.89 28.54
C ALA A 299 9.87 -0.17 28.45
N ASP A 300 10.45 -0.38 27.26
CA ASP A 300 11.71 -1.11 27.06
C ASP A 300 12.70 -0.23 26.26
#